data_AF-A0A8M1KE28-F1
#
_entry.id   AF-A0A8M1KE28-F1
#
_cell.length_a   1.000
_cell.length_b   1.000
_cell.length_c   1.000
_cell.angle_alpha   90.00
_cell.angle_beta   90.00
_cell.angle_gamma   90.00
#
_symmetry.space_group_name_H-M   'P 1'
#
loop_
_entity.id
_entity.type
_entity.pdbx_description
1 polymer ?
#
loop_
_entity_poly.entity_id
_entity_poly.type
_entity_poly.pdbx_seq_one_letter_code
_entity_poly.pdbx_strand_id
1 'polypeptide(L)'
;MDEMKKEIKIKMLYPNSFLFKNWDAALTEVEQMEAEQLFQKYGYNTFLSNRLPLDRELPETRHYRCLERKYPKDLPTISAVLIYLDEALSIIKRAVYSIINRTPPHLLRDIVLVDDHSSNDDLKDQLDAFVNLIQVTRPGLIKRVKHSEQLGLSQARISGWKAATGDVVAILDAHIEVHKGWAEPLLARIKEDRSVVLSPVLDKVSYHDLKLTNYNPSAYGFDWALWCKFESFRPEWYAKHDESLPGK
;
A
#
# COMPACT_ATOMS: atom_id res chain seq x y z
N MET A 1 23.98 -24.42 41.50
CA MET A 1 23.52 -23.09 41.93
C MET A 1 22.67 -22.59 40.78
N ASP A 2 21.41 -23.03 40.79
CA ASP A 2 20.43 -22.79 39.72
C ASP A 2 19.84 -21.39 39.88
N GLU A 3 20.16 -20.49 38.95
CA GLU A 3 19.43 -19.24 38.82
C GLU A 3 18.07 -19.54 38.19
N MET A 4 17.03 -19.58 39.03
CA MET A 4 15.64 -19.57 38.61
C MET A 4 15.38 -18.35 37.71
N LYS A 5 15.21 -18.57 36.41
CA LYS A 5 14.58 -17.62 35.49
C LYS A 5 13.18 -17.31 36.01
N LYS A 6 13.03 -16.14 36.66
CA LYS A 6 11.73 -15.57 37.01
C LYS A 6 10.97 -15.32 35.71
N GLU A 7 9.94 -16.11 35.43
CA GLU A 7 8.97 -15.78 34.39
C GLU A 7 8.31 -14.44 34.74
N ILE A 8 8.69 -13.39 34.02
CA ILE A 8 8.03 -12.09 34.11
C ILE A 8 6.64 -12.28 33.53
N LYS A 9 5.62 -12.38 34.39
CA LYS A 9 4.22 -12.34 33.96
C LYS A 9 3.93 -10.95 33.43
N ILE A 10 3.92 -10.80 32.11
CA ILE A 10 3.52 -9.56 31.44
C ILE A 10 2.02 -9.36 31.70
N LYS A 11 1.67 -8.26 32.34
CA LYS A 11 0.26 -7.89 32.59
C LYS A 11 -0.35 -7.36 31.29
N MET A 12 -1.49 -7.92 30.89
CA MET A 12 -2.28 -7.44 29.76
C MET A 12 -3.17 -6.27 30.21
N LEU A 13 -2.90 -5.05 29.74
CA LEU A 13 -3.65 -3.84 30.10
C LEU A 13 -4.97 -3.71 29.33
N TYR A 14 -5.00 -4.18 28.08
CA TYR A 14 -6.13 -3.99 27.16
C TYR A 14 -6.69 -5.32 26.62
N PRO A 15 -7.17 -6.24 27.48
CA PRO A 15 -7.61 -7.58 27.07
C PRO A 15 -8.82 -7.56 26.10
N ASN A 16 -9.58 -6.46 26.06
CA ASN A 16 -10.75 -6.32 25.19
C ASN A 16 -10.47 -5.63 23.86
N SER A 17 -9.27 -5.07 23.66
CA SER A 17 -8.89 -4.36 22.43
C SER A 17 -8.90 -5.29 21.22
N PHE A 18 -9.38 -4.79 20.08
CA PHE A 18 -9.31 -5.52 18.81
C PHE A 18 -7.88 -5.78 18.36
N LEU A 19 -6.93 -4.92 18.74
CA LEU A 19 -5.52 -5.12 18.47
C LEU A 19 -5.00 -6.32 19.27
N PHE A 20 -5.04 -6.26 20.59
CA PHE A 20 -4.44 -7.27 21.48
C PHE A 20 -5.17 -8.61 21.51
N LYS A 21 -6.42 -8.67 21.05
CA LYS A 21 -7.10 -9.95 20.78
C LYS A 21 -6.49 -10.74 19.63
N ASN A 22 -5.89 -10.05 18.66
CA ASN A 22 -5.39 -10.65 17.42
C ASN A 22 -3.87 -10.53 17.27
N TRP A 23 -3.21 -9.77 18.14
CA TRP A 23 -1.77 -9.55 18.11
C TRP A 23 -1.13 -9.96 19.42
N ASP A 24 -0.51 -11.15 19.41
CA ASP A 24 0.21 -11.72 20.55
C ASP A 24 1.66 -11.21 20.56
N ALA A 25 1.87 -10.07 21.19
CA ALA A 25 3.19 -9.47 21.38
C ALA A 25 3.49 -9.28 22.87
N ALA A 26 4.67 -9.73 23.29
CA ALA A 26 5.19 -9.54 24.63
C ALA A 26 5.65 -8.08 24.84
N LEU A 27 4.69 -7.18 25.09
CA LEU A 27 4.91 -5.75 25.27
C LEU A 27 4.88 -5.34 26.75
N THR A 28 5.73 -4.38 27.11
CA THR A 28 5.65 -3.70 28.41
C THR A 28 4.33 -2.94 28.56
N GLU A 29 3.95 -2.58 29.80
CA GLU A 29 2.75 -1.79 30.06
C GLU A 29 2.73 -0.46 29.28
N VAL A 30 3.88 0.23 29.20
CA VAL A 30 4.02 1.50 28.46
C VAL A 30 3.85 1.28 26.96
N GLU A 31 4.45 0.23 26.40
CA GLU A 31 4.29 -0.10 24.98
C GLU A 31 2.87 -0.51 24.63
N GLN A 32 2.16 -1.19 25.54
CA GLN A 32 0.75 -1.51 25.35
C GLN A 32 -0.11 -0.25 25.28
N MET A 33 0.16 0.75 26.14
CA MET A 33 -0.52 2.05 26.10
C MET A 33 -0.26 2.80 24.80
N GLU A 34 1.00 2.86 24.35
CA GLU A 34 1.39 3.49 23.08
C GLU A 34 0.69 2.80 21.89
N ALA A 35 0.72 1.46 21.86
CA ALA A 35 0.13 0.68 20.79
C ALA A 35 -1.39 0.81 20.72
N GLU A 36 -2.08 0.80 21.86
CA GLU A 36 -3.53 1.02 21.90
C GLU A 36 -3.89 2.44 21.45
N GLN A 37 -3.17 3.47 21.92
CA GLN A 37 -3.43 4.86 21.53
C GLN A 37 -3.25 5.06 20.02
N LEU A 38 -2.18 4.49 19.46
CA LEU A 38 -1.92 4.53 18.03
C LEU A 38 -2.98 3.75 17.23
N PHE A 39 -3.40 2.59 17.72
CA PHE A 39 -4.45 1.79 17.08
C PHE A 39 -5.80 2.52 17.07
N GLN A 40 -6.18 3.19 18.16
CA GLN A 40 -7.41 3.99 18.19
C GLN A 40 -7.35 5.19 17.26
N LYS A 41 -6.16 5.79 17.08
CA LYS A 41 -5.96 6.93 16.18
C LYS A 41 -6.04 6.54 14.69
N TYR A 42 -5.39 5.45 14.29
CA TYR A 42 -5.22 5.10 12.87
C TYR A 42 -6.07 3.90 12.39
N GLY A 43 -6.61 3.11 13.31
CA GLY A 43 -7.41 1.91 12.99
C GLY A 43 -6.59 0.65 12.68
N TYR A 44 -5.25 0.73 12.74
CA TYR A 44 -4.33 -0.38 12.52
C TYR A 44 -3.06 -0.23 13.37
N ASN A 45 -2.22 -1.26 13.42
CA ASN A 45 -1.05 -1.34 14.31
C ASN A 45 0.12 -0.46 13.86
N THR A 46 -0.04 0.85 14.03
CA THR A 46 1.01 1.83 13.73
C THR A 46 2.22 1.68 14.64
N PHE A 47 2.04 1.18 15.87
CA PHE A 47 3.16 0.88 16.78
C PHE A 47 4.15 -0.11 16.16
N LEU A 48 3.64 -1.21 15.60
CA LEU A 48 4.44 -2.18 14.87
C LEU A 48 4.97 -1.58 13.57
N SER A 49 4.12 -0.85 12.82
CA SER A 49 4.52 -0.19 11.57
C SER A 49 5.76 0.71 11.76
N ASN A 50 5.81 1.48 12.84
CA ASN A 50 6.93 2.38 13.15
C ASN A 50 8.25 1.64 13.40
N ARG A 51 8.19 0.36 13.77
CA ARG A 51 9.33 -0.50 14.13
C ARG A 51 9.73 -1.45 13.00
N LEU A 52 8.93 -1.54 11.93
CA LEU A 52 9.27 -2.34 10.75
C LEU A 52 10.15 -1.55 9.77
N PRO A 53 11.09 -2.22 9.07
CA PRO A 53 11.80 -1.60 7.96
C PRO A 53 10.84 -1.06 6.90
N LEU A 54 11.17 0.11 6.34
CA LEU A 54 10.38 0.73 5.26
C LEU A 54 10.48 -0.03 3.93
N ASP A 55 11.48 -0.89 3.80
CA ASP A 55 11.78 -1.72 2.64
C ASP A 55 11.64 -3.22 2.96
N ARG A 56 10.85 -3.58 3.98
CA ARG A 56 10.63 -4.98 4.39
C ARG A 56 10.29 -5.86 3.19
N GLU A 57 10.84 -7.07 3.15
CA GLU A 57 10.51 -8.04 2.11
C GLU A 57 9.07 -8.55 2.29
N LEU A 58 8.37 -8.72 1.17
CA LEU A 58 7.05 -9.33 1.13
C LEU A 58 7.18 -10.81 0.73
N PRO A 59 6.35 -11.71 1.28
CA PRO A 59 6.32 -13.08 0.80
C PRO A 59 5.89 -13.12 -0.66
N GLU A 60 6.40 -14.08 -1.42
CA GLU A 60 5.98 -14.27 -2.82
C GLU A 60 4.60 -14.91 -2.87
N THR A 61 3.59 -14.13 -3.27
CA THR A 61 2.19 -14.56 -3.38
C THR A 61 1.75 -14.79 -4.83
N ARG A 62 2.56 -14.38 -5.81
CA ARG A 62 2.21 -14.50 -7.23
C ARG A 62 2.33 -15.94 -7.70
N HIS A 63 1.44 -16.33 -8.61
CA HIS A 63 1.53 -17.61 -9.30
C HIS A 63 2.87 -17.73 -10.07
N TYR A 64 3.50 -18.91 -10.06
CA TYR A 64 4.85 -19.11 -10.64
C TYR A 64 4.95 -18.64 -12.10
N ARG A 65 3.89 -18.84 -12.90
CA ARG A 65 3.82 -18.36 -14.30
C ARG A 65 3.95 -16.84 -14.44
N CYS A 66 3.52 -16.05 -13.45
CA CYS A 66 3.72 -14.60 -13.46
C CYS A 66 5.20 -14.24 -13.35
N LEU A 67 6.01 -15.07 -12.67
CA LEU A 67 7.46 -14.87 -12.50
C LEU A 67 8.23 -15.20 -13.78
N GLU A 68 7.71 -16.11 -14.60
CA GLU A 68 8.32 -16.54 -15.86
C GLU A 68 7.99 -15.60 -17.04
N ARG A 69 6.97 -14.74 -16.89
CA ARG A 69 6.56 -13.80 -17.94
C ARG A 69 7.63 -12.74 -18.19
N LYS A 70 7.87 -12.49 -19.48
CA LYS A 70 8.75 -11.43 -19.96
C LYS A 70 7.91 -10.33 -20.60
N TYR A 71 8.22 -9.09 -20.26
CA TYR A 71 7.55 -7.91 -20.79
C TYR A 71 8.48 -7.15 -21.74
N PRO A 72 7.94 -6.42 -22.74
CA PRO A 72 8.73 -5.51 -23.56
C PRO A 72 9.48 -4.50 -22.70
N LYS A 73 10.63 -4.00 -23.17
CA LYS A 73 11.41 -2.97 -22.46
C LYS A 73 10.85 -1.56 -22.68
N ASP A 74 10.19 -1.34 -23.81
CA ASP A 74 9.62 -0.08 -24.25
C ASP A 74 8.19 0.08 -23.74
N LEU A 75 8.02 0.07 -22.41
CA LEU A 75 6.72 0.28 -21.78
C LEU A 75 6.45 1.78 -21.53
N PRO A 76 5.18 2.20 -21.49
CA PRO A 76 4.82 3.57 -21.12
C PRO A 76 5.28 3.87 -19.68
N THR A 77 5.54 5.15 -19.40
CA THR A 77 5.89 5.59 -18.06
C THR A 77 4.66 5.63 -17.15
N ILE A 78 4.87 5.50 -15.84
CA ILE A 78 3.83 5.47 -14.82
C ILE A 78 4.03 6.58 -13.78
N SER A 79 2.97 7.30 -13.49
CA SER A 79 2.82 8.18 -12.32
C SER A 79 2.03 7.48 -11.25
N ALA A 80 2.56 7.37 -10.04
CA ALA A 80 1.82 6.83 -8.89
C ALA A 80 1.22 7.97 -8.07
N VAL A 81 -0.09 7.95 -7.85
CA VAL A 81 -0.80 8.95 -7.04
C VAL A 81 -1.15 8.30 -5.71
N LEU A 82 -0.63 8.85 -4.61
CA LEU A 82 -0.96 8.47 -3.24
C LEU A 82 -1.75 9.60 -2.58
N ILE A 83 -2.96 9.28 -2.12
CA ILE A 83 -3.85 10.23 -1.46
C ILE A 83 -3.88 9.90 0.02
N TYR A 84 -3.72 10.91 0.87
CA TYR A 84 -3.76 10.72 2.31
C TYR A 84 -4.49 11.87 3.01
N LEU A 85 -5.10 11.50 4.14
CA LEU A 85 -5.68 12.39 5.12
C LEU A 85 -5.36 11.80 6.49
N ASP A 86 -4.51 12.49 7.26
CA ASP A 86 -4.08 12.07 8.61
C ASP A 86 -3.52 10.63 8.69
N GLU A 87 -2.86 10.18 7.61
CA GLU A 87 -2.25 8.85 7.51
C GLU A 87 -0.94 8.76 8.33
N ALA A 88 -0.64 7.57 8.87
CA ALA A 88 0.58 7.37 9.64
C ALA A 88 1.85 7.55 8.78
N LEU A 89 2.84 8.28 9.30
CA LEU A 89 4.07 8.59 8.57
C LEU A 89 4.84 7.34 8.09
N SER A 90 4.94 6.31 8.94
CA SER A 90 5.62 5.06 8.59
C SER A 90 4.94 4.33 7.43
N ILE A 91 3.62 4.49 7.30
CA ILE A 91 2.81 3.88 6.24
C ILE A 91 3.02 4.61 4.91
N ILE A 92 2.90 5.94 4.89
CA ILE A 92 3.20 6.76 3.69
C ILE A 92 4.62 6.48 3.20
N LYS A 93 5.60 6.50 4.12
CA LYS A 93 7.01 6.22 3.79
C LYS A 93 7.19 4.84 3.17
N ARG A 94 6.54 3.81 3.73
CA ARG A 94 6.62 2.43 3.23
C ARG A 94 6.00 2.31 1.83
N ALA A 95 4.86 2.95 1.58
CA ALA A 95 4.24 2.98 0.25
C ALA A 95 5.19 3.60 -0.78
N VAL A 96 5.75 4.79 -0.48
CA VAL A 96 6.71 5.48 -1.35
C VAL A 96 7.95 4.62 -1.61
N TYR A 97 8.57 4.05 -0.56
CA TYR A 97 9.74 3.18 -0.73
C TYR A 97 9.42 1.93 -1.55
N SER A 98 8.26 1.30 -1.33
CA SER A 98 7.87 0.11 -2.09
C SER A 98 7.78 0.43 -3.59
N ILE A 99 7.17 1.56 -3.96
CA ILE A 99 7.06 2.00 -5.36
C ILE A 99 8.44 2.30 -5.95
N ILE A 100 9.28 3.06 -5.23
CA ILE A 100 10.61 3.46 -5.67
C ILE A 100 11.54 2.25 -5.89
N ASN A 101 11.50 1.28 -4.98
CA ASN A 101 12.42 0.14 -4.98
C ASN A 101 11.97 -0.99 -5.92
N ARG A 102 10.66 -1.10 -6.18
CA ARG A 102 10.06 -2.23 -6.92
C ARG A 102 9.50 -1.85 -8.29
N THR A 103 9.76 -0.61 -8.73
CA THR A 103 9.45 -0.14 -10.09
C THR A 103 10.75 0.19 -10.81
N PRO A 104 10.99 -0.33 -12.03
CA PRO A 104 12.17 0.03 -12.81
C PRO A 104 12.29 1.56 -13.01
N PRO A 105 13.49 2.16 -12.81
CA PRO A 105 13.65 3.62 -12.84
C PRO A 105 13.23 4.32 -14.13
N HIS A 106 13.30 3.62 -15.26
CA HIS A 106 12.89 4.16 -16.57
C HIS A 106 11.36 4.16 -16.76
N LEU A 107 10.62 3.42 -15.93
CA LEU A 107 9.15 3.38 -15.96
C LEU A 107 8.55 4.38 -14.99
N LEU A 108 9.13 4.55 -13.80
CA LEU A 108 8.59 5.46 -12.79
C LEU A 108 8.85 6.93 -13.16
N ARG A 109 7.79 7.63 -13.58
CA ARG A 109 7.88 9.05 -13.96
C ARG A 109 7.90 9.96 -12.75
N ASP A 110 6.88 9.86 -11.91
CA ASP A 110 6.74 10.63 -10.67
C ASP A 110 5.83 9.91 -9.68
N ILE A 111 5.91 10.30 -8.42
CA ILE A 111 4.97 9.95 -7.35
C ILE A 111 4.32 11.26 -6.89
N VAL A 112 3.00 11.34 -7.02
CA VAL A 112 2.20 12.49 -6.59
C VAL A 112 1.61 12.18 -5.22
N LEU A 113 2.05 12.91 -4.21
CA LEU A 113 1.50 12.87 -2.85
C LEU A 113 0.43 13.95 -2.73
N VAL A 114 -0.83 13.53 -2.53
CA VAL A 114 -1.98 14.41 -2.38
C VAL A 114 -2.43 14.44 -0.92
N ASP A 115 -2.22 15.57 -0.27
CA ASP A 115 -2.70 15.88 1.08
C ASP A 115 -4.11 16.48 1.00
N ASP A 116 -5.13 15.72 1.38
CA ASP A 116 -6.53 16.17 1.41
C ASP A 116 -6.88 16.92 2.70
N HIS A 117 -5.99 17.82 3.13
CA HIS A 117 -6.11 18.67 4.31
C HIS A 117 -5.88 17.96 5.66
N SER A 118 -4.74 17.28 5.80
CA SER A 118 -4.31 16.66 7.06
C SER A 118 -4.11 17.70 8.18
N SER A 119 -4.63 17.36 9.36
CA SER A 119 -4.60 18.18 10.58
C SER A 119 -3.31 18.00 11.40
N ASN A 120 -2.60 16.89 11.19
CA ASN A 120 -1.40 16.54 11.96
C ASN A 120 -0.18 17.40 11.54
N ASP A 121 0.19 18.39 12.36
CA ASP A 121 1.34 19.26 12.09
C ASP A 121 2.68 18.53 12.17
N ASP A 122 2.85 17.58 13.10
CA ASP A 122 4.09 16.79 13.23
C ASP A 122 4.36 15.92 11.98
N LEU A 123 3.30 15.56 11.25
CA LEU A 123 3.42 14.82 9.99
C LEU A 123 4.07 15.68 8.90
N LYS A 124 3.83 17.00 8.90
CA LYS A 124 4.25 17.89 7.81
C LYS A 124 5.78 17.99 7.78
N ASP A 125 6.42 18.37 8.87
CA ASP A 125 7.88 18.58 8.88
C ASP A 125 8.67 17.29 8.61
N GLN A 126 8.23 16.17 9.19
CA GLN A 126 8.92 14.89 9.01
C GLN A 126 8.70 14.28 7.62
N LEU A 127 7.52 14.49 7.02
CA LEU A 127 7.28 14.10 5.64
C LEU A 127 8.08 14.98 4.69
N ASP A 128 8.17 16.29 4.96
CA ASP A 128 8.95 17.24 4.17
C ASP A 128 10.43 16.87 4.17
N ALA A 129 11.00 16.56 5.34
CA ALA A 129 12.36 16.08 5.46
C ALA A 129 12.60 14.78 4.66
N PHE A 130 11.64 13.84 4.71
CA PHE A 130 11.71 12.60 3.94
C PHE A 130 11.65 12.82 2.43
N VAL A 131 10.74 13.68 1.98
CA VAL A 131 10.56 14.03 0.57
C VAL A 131 11.80 14.75 0.02
N ASN A 132 12.37 15.68 0.80
CA ASN A 132 13.61 16.36 0.48
C ASN A 132 14.79 15.38 0.30
N LEU A 133 14.90 14.37 1.17
CA LEU A 133 15.92 13.32 1.05
C LEU A 133 15.83 12.56 -0.28
N ILE A 134 14.61 12.21 -0.71
CA ILE A 134 14.40 11.57 -2.01
C ILE A 134 14.77 12.53 -3.14
N GLN A 135 14.39 13.79 -3.05
CA GLN A 135 14.64 14.77 -4.11
C GLN A 135 16.12 15.11 -4.30
N VAL A 136 16.94 15.01 -3.25
CA VAL A 136 18.40 15.10 -3.38
C VAL A 136 18.96 13.99 -4.27
N THR A 137 18.42 12.77 -4.16
CA THR A 137 18.91 11.61 -4.93
C THR A 137 18.21 11.44 -6.29
N ARG A 138 16.94 11.84 -6.39
CA ARG A 138 16.09 11.74 -7.57
C ARG A 138 15.26 13.02 -7.73
N PRO A 139 15.85 14.11 -8.25
CA PRO A 139 15.17 15.40 -8.41
C PRO A 139 13.88 15.28 -9.23
N GLY A 140 12.82 15.91 -8.75
CA GLY A 140 11.51 15.92 -9.43
C GLY A 140 10.70 14.62 -9.34
N LEU A 141 11.21 13.58 -8.68
CA LEU A 141 10.49 12.30 -8.55
C LEU A 141 9.21 12.43 -7.71
N ILE A 142 9.26 13.18 -6.61
CA ILE A 142 8.09 13.38 -5.75
C ILE A 142 7.48 14.75 -6.03
N LYS A 143 6.18 14.77 -6.33
CA LYS A 143 5.36 15.98 -6.44
C LYS A 143 4.38 16.03 -5.28
N ARG A 144 4.08 17.23 -4.79
CA ARG A 144 3.13 17.44 -3.69
C ARG A 144 1.95 18.28 -4.18
N VAL A 145 0.76 17.83 -3.82
CA VAL A 145 -0.48 18.56 -4.00
C VAL A 145 -1.13 18.65 -2.63
N LYS A 146 -1.48 19.87 -2.19
CA LYS A 146 -2.13 20.10 -0.91
C LYS A 146 -3.42 20.86 -1.12
N HIS A 147 -4.51 20.34 -0.57
CA HIS A 147 -5.77 21.05 -0.55
C HIS A 147 -5.84 22.05 0.61
N SER A 148 -6.46 23.20 0.36
CA SER A 148 -6.69 24.24 1.37
C SER A 148 -7.79 23.87 2.38
N GLU A 149 -8.65 22.93 2.01
CA GLU A 149 -9.74 22.37 2.80
C GLU A 149 -9.93 20.89 2.41
N GLN A 150 -10.65 20.11 3.20
CA GLN A 150 -10.91 18.71 2.90
C GLN A 150 -11.93 18.59 1.75
N LEU A 151 -11.50 18.09 0.58
CA LEU A 151 -12.34 17.95 -0.61
C LEU A 151 -12.88 16.53 -0.83
N GLY A 152 -12.31 15.56 -0.12
CA GLY A 152 -12.68 14.15 -0.19
C GLY A 152 -11.92 13.38 -1.27
N LEU A 153 -11.95 12.05 -1.13
CA LEU A 153 -11.17 11.10 -1.94
C LEU A 153 -11.34 11.31 -3.46
N SER A 154 -12.57 11.55 -3.92
CA SER A 154 -12.83 11.75 -5.35
C SER A 154 -12.14 12.98 -5.94
N GLN A 155 -12.17 14.11 -5.23
CA GLN A 155 -11.48 15.32 -5.68
C GLN A 155 -9.97 15.18 -5.54
N ALA A 156 -9.48 14.55 -4.49
CA ALA A 156 -8.06 14.24 -4.33
C ALA A 156 -7.52 13.34 -5.46
N ARG A 157 -8.30 12.37 -5.93
CA ARG A 157 -7.97 11.57 -7.13
C ARG A 157 -7.82 12.44 -8.38
N ILE A 158 -8.74 13.37 -8.59
CA ILE A 158 -8.69 14.29 -9.73
C ILE A 158 -7.48 15.23 -9.64
N SER A 159 -7.21 15.79 -8.46
CA SER A 159 -6.05 16.66 -8.23
C SER A 159 -4.73 15.93 -8.46
N GLY A 160 -4.62 14.70 -7.96
CA GLY A 160 -3.46 13.85 -8.20
C GLY A 160 -3.27 13.49 -9.69
N TRP A 161 -4.36 13.12 -10.37
CA TRP A 161 -4.36 12.84 -11.80
C TRP A 161 -3.91 14.05 -12.63
N LYS A 162 -4.38 15.26 -12.30
CA LYS A 162 -3.96 16.50 -12.98
C LYS A 162 -2.48 16.84 -12.81
N ALA A 163 -1.86 16.44 -11.70
CA ALA A 163 -0.46 16.73 -11.39
C ALA A 163 0.51 15.65 -11.93
N ALA A 164 0.01 14.44 -12.18
CA ALA A 164 0.76 13.34 -12.78
C ALA A 164 1.25 13.69 -14.19
N THR A 165 2.46 13.25 -14.55
CA THR A 165 3.04 13.49 -15.89
C THR A 165 3.48 12.24 -16.64
N GLY A 166 3.20 11.05 -16.10
CA GLY A 166 3.43 9.78 -16.77
C GLY A 166 2.40 9.50 -17.86
N ASP A 167 2.74 8.59 -18.77
CA ASP A 167 1.83 8.13 -19.82
C ASP A 167 0.61 7.38 -19.24
N VAL A 168 0.80 6.73 -18.09
CA VAL A 168 -0.21 6.00 -17.32
C VAL A 168 -0.23 6.54 -15.88
N VAL A 169 -1.41 6.59 -15.28
CA VAL A 169 -1.59 6.99 -13.87
C VAL A 169 -2.12 5.81 -13.06
N ALA A 170 -1.37 5.41 -12.03
CA ALA A 170 -1.83 4.47 -11.01
C ALA A 170 -2.31 5.25 -9.79
N ILE A 171 -3.59 5.17 -9.48
CA ILE A 171 -4.17 5.73 -8.26
C ILE A 171 -4.15 4.64 -7.20
N LEU A 172 -3.41 4.88 -6.12
CA LEU A 172 -3.15 3.91 -5.06
C LEU A 172 -3.50 4.53 -3.70
N ASP A 173 -3.91 3.69 -2.76
CA ASP A 173 -4.09 4.12 -1.37
C ASP A 173 -2.73 4.42 -0.73
N ALA A 174 -2.68 5.31 0.26
CA ALA A 174 -1.42 5.65 0.95
C ALA A 174 -0.84 4.52 1.81
N HIS A 175 -1.63 3.48 2.07
CA HIS A 175 -1.31 2.34 2.94
C HIS A 175 -1.11 1.02 2.17
N ILE A 176 -0.33 1.09 1.11
CA ILE A 176 -0.02 -0.04 0.22
C ILE A 176 1.46 -0.43 0.28
N GLU A 177 1.76 -1.65 -0.16
CA GLU A 177 3.10 -2.08 -0.52
C GLU A 177 3.03 -2.86 -1.83
N VAL A 178 3.69 -2.38 -2.89
CA VAL A 178 3.64 -3.04 -4.20
C VAL A 178 4.57 -4.26 -4.26
N HIS A 179 4.22 -5.31 -5.01
CA HIS A 179 5.16 -6.42 -5.26
C HIS A 179 6.24 -6.05 -6.29
N LYS A 180 7.35 -6.80 -6.29
CA LYS A 180 8.36 -6.73 -7.37
C LYS A 180 7.66 -7.05 -8.70
N GLY A 181 7.87 -6.28 -9.76
CA GLY A 181 7.26 -6.57 -11.07
C GLY A 181 5.75 -6.28 -11.16
N TRP A 182 5.22 -5.38 -10.31
CA TRP A 182 3.80 -5.01 -10.32
C TRP A 182 3.41 -4.13 -11.52
N ALA A 183 4.34 -3.30 -12.02
CA ALA A 183 4.04 -2.26 -13.00
C ALA A 183 4.04 -2.82 -14.43
N GLU A 184 5.02 -3.66 -14.77
CA GLU A 184 5.25 -4.24 -16.08
C GLU A 184 4.02 -4.96 -16.67
N PRO A 185 3.31 -5.86 -15.95
CA PRO A 185 2.08 -6.47 -16.47
C PRO A 185 0.98 -5.45 -16.78
N LEU A 186 0.81 -4.44 -15.92
CA LEU A 186 -0.21 -3.41 -16.09
C LEU A 186 0.11 -2.53 -17.30
N LEU A 187 1.35 -2.07 -17.41
CA LEU A 187 1.82 -1.20 -18.48
C LEU A 187 1.86 -1.93 -19.82
N ALA A 188 2.23 -3.21 -19.85
CA ALA A 188 2.19 -4.01 -21.06
C ALA A 188 0.76 -4.15 -21.60
N ARG A 189 -0.21 -4.43 -20.71
CA ARG A 189 -1.62 -4.57 -21.12
C ARG A 189 -2.22 -3.24 -21.60
N ILE A 190 -1.88 -2.11 -20.96
CA ILE A 190 -2.30 -0.77 -21.41
C ILE A 190 -1.62 -0.38 -22.73
N LYS A 191 -0.37 -0.79 -22.95
CA LYS A 191 0.35 -0.56 -24.21
C LYS A 191 -0.32 -1.28 -25.37
N GLU A 192 -0.77 -2.51 -25.17
CA GLU A 192 -1.52 -3.28 -26.17
C GLU A 192 -2.85 -2.63 -26.53
N ASP A 193 -3.54 -2.06 -25.54
CA ASP A 193 -4.87 -1.50 -25.70
C ASP A 193 -5.07 -0.33 -24.74
N ARG A 194 -4.94 0.91 -25.25
CA ARG A 194 -5.08 2.13 -24.44
C ARG A 194 -6.50 2.41 -23.96
N SER A 195 -7.50 1.62 -24.35
CA SER A 195 -8.88 1.78 -23.90
C SER A 195 -9.20 1.06 -22.59
N VAL A 196 -8.25 0.27 -22.04
CA VAL A 196 -8.48 -0.50 -20.82
C VAL A 196 -8.17 0.27 -19.54
N VAL A 197 -8.95 -0.03 -18.51
CA VAL A 197 -8.64 0.29 -17.11
C VAL A 197 -8.37 -1.02 -16.39
N LEU A 198 -7.27 -1.07 -15.64
CA LEU A 198 -6.81 -2.30 -14.98
C LEU A 198 -6.83 -2.13 -13.46
N SER A 199 -7.09 -3.23 -12.76
CA SER A 199 -6.84 -3.37 -11.33
C SER A 199 -5.83 -4.49 -11.11
N PRO A 200 -4.82 -4.31 -10.24
CA PRO A 200 -4.05 -5.44 -9.75
C PRO A 200 -4.91 -6.31 -8.82
N VAL A 201 -4.41 -7.52 -8.53
CA VAL A 201 -4.90 -8.32 -7.40
C VAL A 201 -4.43 -7.64 -6.11
N LEU A 202 -5.33 -7.50 -5.14
CA LEU A 202 -5.09 -6.82 -3.88
C LEU A 202 -4.96 -7.84 -2.75
N ASP A 203 -3.71 -8.19 -2.42
CA ASP A 203 -3.42 -8.97 -1.23
C ASP A 203 -3.70 -8.16 0.04
N LYS A 204 -4.06 -8.86 1.13
CA LYS A 204 -4.39 -8.21 2.39
C LYS A 204 -3.17 -8.07 3.28
N VAL A 205 -2.84 -6.83 3.65
CA VAL A 205 -1.97 -6.56 4.80
C VAL A 205 -2.85 -6.52 6.05
N SER A 206 -2.56 -7.41 7.00
CA SER A 206 -3.30 -7.49 8.26
C SER A 206 -3.17 -6.22 9.09
N TYR A 207 -4.29 -5.68 9.57
CA TYR A 207 -4.29 -4.45 10.37
C TYR A 207 -3.60 -4.60 11.74
N HIS A 208 -3.45 -5.82 12.28
CA HIS A 208 -2.96 -6.03 13.65
C HIS A 208 -1.52 -6.53 13.72
N ASP A 209 -1.06 -7.32 12.75
CA ASP A 209 0.33 -7.83 12.72
C ASP A 209 1.07 -7.49 11.42
N LEU A 210 0.43 -6.76 10.50
CA LEU A 210 0.99 -6.33 9.22
C LEU A 210 1.50 -7.46 8.34
N LYS A 211 1.10 -8.72 8.59
CA LYS A 211 1.44 -9.84 7.71
C LYS A 211 0.58 -9.82 6.44
N LEU A 212 1.19 -10.25 5.35
CA LEU A 212 0.53 -10.37 4.06
C LEU A 212 -0.25 -11.70 3.98
N THR A 213 -1.49 -11.63 3.52
CA THR A 213 -2.31 -12.79 3.17
C THR A 213 -2.65 -12.71 1.68
N ASN A 214 -2.33 -13.78 0.95
CA ASN A 214 -2.64 -13.92 -0.48
C ASN A 214 -4.15 -13.90 -0.70
N TYR A 215 -4.60 -13.13 -1.70
CA TYR A 215 -5.97 -13.16 -2.21
C TYR A 215 -6.02 -13.76 -3.62
N ASN A 216 -6.96 -14.68 -3.83
CA ASN A 216 -7.17 -15.25 -5.16
C ASN A 216 -7.72 -14.19 -6.13
N PRO A 217 -7.28 -14.20 -7.41
CA PRO A 217 -7.84 -13.37 -8.46
C PRO A 217 -9.37 -13.49 -8.52
N SER A 218 -10.06 -12.36 -8.53
CA SER A 218 -11.53 -12.29 -8.58
C SER A 218 -11.97 -11.13 -9.47
N ALA A 219 -13.16 -11.24 -10.07
CA ALA A 219 -13.81 -10.12 -10.72
C ALA A 219 -14.40 -9.16 -9.66
N TYR A 220 -14.58 -7.90 -10.04
CA TYR A 220 -15.34 -6.95 -9.23
C TYR A 220 -16.79 -6.92 -9.71
N GLY A 221 -17.72 -6.98 -8.76
CA GLY A 221 -19.15 -6.82 -8.98
C GLY A 221 -19.77 -5.92 -7.92
N PHE A 222 -21.09 -5.79 -7.95
CA PHE A 222 -21.85 -5.10 -6.92
C PHE A 222 -23.23 -5.74 -6.75
N ASP A 223 -23.81 -5.62 -5.56
CA ASP A 223 -25.19 -6.03 -5.33
C ASP A 223 -26.20 -4.90 -5.57
N TRP A 224 -27.49 -5.19 -5.41
CA TRP A 224 -28.56 -4.22 -5.64
C TRP A 224 -28.55 -3.03 -4.66
N ALA A 225 -27.80 -3.10 -3.56
CA ALA A 225 -27.57 -1.98 -2.66
C ALA A 225 -26.30 -1.18 -3.04
N LEU A 226 -25.67 -1.51 -4.17
CA LEU A 226 -24.43 -0.94 -4.72
C LEU A 226 -23.19 -1.21 -3.84
N TRP A 227 -23.19 -2.30 -3.07
CA TRP A 227 -22.02 -2.71 -2.31
C TRP A 227 -21.06 -3.48 -3.21
N CYS A 228 -19.80 -3.06 -3.25
CA CYS A 228 -18.74 -3.73 -4.02
C CYS A 228 -18.53 -5.16 -3.49
N LYS A 229 -18.38 -6.12 -4.41
CA LYS A 229 -18.15 -7.53 -4.10
C LYS A 229 -17.07 -8.13 -5.00
N PHE A 230 -16.43 -9.16 -4.49
CA PHE A 230 -15.62 -10.06 -5.30
C PHE A 230 -16.51 -11.16 -5.87
N GLU A 231 -16.45 -11.33 -7.18
CA GLU A 231 -17.18 -12.34 -7.93
C GLU A 231 -16.21 -13.29 -8.62
N SER A 232 -16.66 -14.50 -8.92
CA SER A 232 -15.87 -15.43 -9.74
C SER A 232 -15.73 -14.90 -11.17
N PHE A 233 -14.57 -15.14 -11.79
CA PHE A 233 -14.43 -14.92 -13.23
C PHE A 233 -15.37 -15.81 -14.04
N ARG A 234 -15.56 -15.48 -15.32
CA ARG A 234 -16.34 -16.31 -16.23
C ARG A 234 -15.68 -17.69 -16.44
N PRO A 235 -16.44 -18.76 -16.72
CA PRO A 235 -15.92 -20.11 -16.90
C PRO A 235 -14.79 -20.22 -17.94
N GLU A 236 -14.81 -19.39 -18.98
CA GLU A 236 -13.81 -19.38 -20.04
C GLU A 236 -12.42 -18.95 -19.53
N TRP A 237 -12.34 -18.17 -18.44
CA TRP A 237 -11.07 -17.83 -17.83
C TRP A 237 -10.45 -19.05 -17.14
N TYR A 238 -11.25 -19.78 -16.35
CA TYR A 238 -10.81 -21.00 -15.67
C TYR A 238 -10.42 -22.12 -16.64
N ALA A 239 -11.12 -22.23 -17.77
CA ALA A 239 -10.82 -23.21 -18.82
C ALA A 239 -9.43 -23.03 -19.46
N LYS A 240 -8.81 -21.85 -19.32
CA LYS A 240 -7.43 -21.62 -19.81
C LYS A 240 -6.37 -22.24 -18.90
N HIS A 241 -6.73 -22.62 -17.68
CA HIS A 241 -5.82 -23.16 -16.67
C HIS A 241 -4.55 -22.30 -16.50
N ASP A 242 -4.66 -20.97 -16.62
CA ASP A 242 -3.55 -20.03 -16.50
C ASP A 242 -3.98 -18.76 -15.74
N GLU A 243 -3.69 -18.73 -14.44
CA GLU A 243 -3.98 -17.61 -13.55
C GLU A 243 -3.14 -16.36 -13.84
N SER A 244 -2.10 -16.46 -14.67
CA SER A 244 -1.30 -15.30 -15.08
C SER A 244 -1.98 -14.44 -16.14
N LEU A 245 -3.12 -14.88 -16.67
CA LEU A 245 -3.88 -14.14 -17.68
C LEU A 245 -4.84 -13.14 -17.02
N PRO A 246 -5.01 -11.94 -17.62
CA PRO A 246 -6.00 -10.99 -17.13
C PRO A 246 -7.40 -11.60 -17.16
N GLY A 247 -8.12 -11.47 -16.04
CA GLY A 247 -9.52 -11.85 -15.92
C GLY A 247 -10.49 -10.75 -16.34
N LYS A 248 -11.70 -11.14 -16.71
CA LYS A 248 -12.85 -10.27 -17.01
C LYS A 248 -14.12 -10.85 -16.40
#